data_AF-A0A9D0VD85-F1
#
_entry.id   AF-A0A9D0VD85-F1
#
_cell.length_a   1.000
_cell.length_b   1.000
_cell.length_c   1.000
_cell.angle_alpha   90.00
_cell.angle_beta   90.00
_cell.angle_gamma   90.00
#
_symmetry.space_group_name_H-M   'P 1'
#
loop_
_entity.id
_entity.type
_entity.pdbx_description
1 polymer ?
#
loop_
_entity_poly.entity_id
_entity_poly.type
_entity_poly.pdbx_seq_one_letter_code
_entity_poly.pdbx_strand_id
1 'polypeptide(L)'
;MLLWALAVIALLGAFAVGLTGSAVVHLLAVAVAEDPRWSGLLDLTRGSNPRAQAAFIYAPGVVLIGSGLLAQRAAHGVGAAAAGDVVGWLELGLPFGVAALCLLPLPRLARSQWFRGAAVVADIDARYAALLDPEEASRVYLDWIVRFLPASLARHALNDLRHGWRMRRTLITGAWLVAILAFAAGWTETAAGPGRAAVLVVLGTFAVAANGVLLARDEPPFLRMWLPPPGIPGALARAVVLALWGAPIGLGGALAVWISRGPGDALWVLAAGGLALALSVPAAVGCGRLAERGMLVYGPLATVVAVALAAAVGSG
;
A
#
# COMPACT_ATOMS: atom_id res chain seq x y z
N MET A 1 4.16 13.49 22.58
CA MET A 1 3.39 12.30 22.16
C MET A 1 2.18 12.69 21.30
N LEU A 2 1.38 13.67 21.73
CA LEU A 2 0.21 14.16 21.00
C LEU A 2 0.51 14.60 19.54
N LEU A 3 1.48 15.51 19.33
CA LEU A 3 1.83 16.01 17.99
C LEU A 3 2.15 14.90 16.97
N TRP A 4 2.85 13.86 17.41
CA TRP A 4 3.18 12.72 16.56
C TRP A 4 1.92 11.92 16.18
N ALA A 5 1.04 11.65 17.14
CA ALA A 5 -0.21 10.95 16.87
C ALA A 5 -1.07 11.75 15.87
N LEU A 6 -1.12 13.07 16.03
CA LEU A 6 -1.82 13.95 15.10
C LEU A 6 -1.19 13.95 13.70
N ALA A 7 0.15 13.95 13.58
CA ALA A 7 0.83 13.84 12.28
C ALA A 7 0.54 12.49 11.58
N VAL A 8 0.51 11.39 12.34
CA VAL A 8 0.09 10.08 11.81
C VAL A 8 -1.35 10.11 11.34
N ILE A 9 -2.26 10.72 12.10
CA ILE A 9 -3.66 10.91 11.71
C ILE A 9 -3.77 11.70 10.40
N ALA A 10 -3.00 12.79 10.24
CA ALA A 10 -2.97 13.58 9.01
C ALA A 10 -2.56 12.74 7.79
N LEU A 11 -1.52 11.92 7.93
CA LEU A 11 -1.03 11.04 6.85
C LEU A 11 -2.01 9.92 6.52
N LEU A 12 -2.65 9.31 7.54
CA LEU A 12 -3.71 8.32 7.33
C LEU A 12 -4.91 8.94 6.60
N GLY A 13 -5.27 10.18 6.92
CA GLY A 13 -6.32 10.92 6.24
C GLY A 13 -5.98 11.16 4.77
N ALA A 14 -4.76 11.63 4.48
CA ALA A 14 -4.28 11.83 3.12
C ALA A 14 -4.28 10.51 2.32
N PHE A 15 -3.86 9.40 2.94
CA PHE A 15 -3.93 8.08 2.32
C PHE A 15 -5.37 7.63 2.05
N ALA A 16 -6.27 7.82 3.00
CA ALA A 16 -7.69 7.49 2.83
C ALA A 16 -8.29 8.24 1.62
N VAL A 17 -8.02 9.54 1.50
CA VAL A 17 -8.42 10.32 0.31
C VAL A 17 -7.75 9.81 -0.95
N GLY A 18 -6.45 9.51 -0.91
CA GLY A 18 -5.73 8.93 -2.02
C GLY A 18 -6.42 7.65 -2.54
N LEU A 19 -6.91 6.79 -1.64
CA LEU A 19 -7.63 5.58 -2.00
C LEU A 19 -9.04 5.85 -2.54
N THR A 20 -9.89 6.49 -1.74
CA THR A 20 -11.31 6.67 -2.08
C THR A 20 -11.49 7.70 -3.18
N GLY A 21 -10.73 8.79 -3.12
CA GLY A 21 -10.68 9.83 -4.14
C GLY A 21 -10.16 9.29 -5.46
N SER A 22 -9.09 8.48 -5.46
CA SER A 22 -8.63 7.82 -6.69
C SER A 22 -9.72 6.96 -7.31
N ALA A 23 -10.37 6.09 -6.52
CA ALA A 23 -11.43 5.23 -7.03
C ALA A 23 -12.58 6.03 -7.65
N VAL A 24 -13.05 7.09 -6.98
CA VAL A 24 -14.12 7.95 -7.49
C VAL A 24 -13.70 8.71 -8.75
N VAL A 25 -12.53 9.37 -8.73
CA VAL A 25 -12.08 10.21 -9.84
C VAL A 25 -11.83 9.37 -11.09
N HIS A 26 -11.26 8.17 -10.97
CA HIS A 26 -11.07 7.28 -12.12
C HIS A 26 -12.41 6.77 -12.68
N LEU A 27 -13.38 6.45 -11.82
CA LEU A 27 -14.71 6.04 -12.31
C LEU A 27 -15.49 7.22 -12.92
N LEU A 28 -15.33 8.43 -12.38
CA LEU A 28 -15.87 9.65 -12.96
C LEU A 28 -15.20 10.02 -14.27
N ALA A 29 -13.92 9.70 -14.47
CA ALA A 29 -13.22 9.95 -15.72
C ALA A 29 -13.92 9.26 -16.91
N VAL A 30 -14.49 8.06 -16.70
CA VAL A 30 -15.33 7.40 -17.71
C VAL A 30 -16.57 8.26 -18.05
N ALA A 31 -17.30 8.69 -17.02
CA ALA A 31 -18.51 9.49 -17.20
C ALA A 31 -18.23 10.85 -17.86
N VAL A 32 -17.14 11.52 -17.47
CA VAL A 32 -16.68 12.79 -18.05
C VAL A 32 -16.28 12.60 -19.52
N ALA A 33 -15.66 11.47 -19.88
CA ALA A 33 -15.29 11.19 -21.26
C ALA A 33 -16.49 10.95 -22.19
N GLU A 34 -17.61 10.47 -21.64
CA GLU A 34 -18.85 10.20 -22.38
C GLU A 34 -19.78 11.43 -22.44
N ASP A 35 -19.64 12.39 -21.54
CA ASP A 35 -20.49 13.58 -21.48
C ASP A 35 -20.08 14.61 -22.56
N PRO A 36 -20.98 14.96 -23.51
CA PRO A 36 -20.71 15.94 -24.56
C PRO A 36 -20.29 17.32 -24.04
N ARG A 37 -20.66 17.70 -22.80
CA ARG A 37 -20.28 18.99 -22.21
C ARG A 37 -18.77 19.15 -22.02
N TRP A 38 -18.06 18.04 -21.86
CA TRP A 38 -16.62 18.01 -21.62
C TRP A 38 -15.81 17.73 -22.88
N SER A 39 -16.47 17.51 -24.03
CA SER A 39 -15.81 17.12 -25.27
C SER A 39 -14.78 18.16 -25.73
N GLY A 40 -15.11 19.45 -25.65
CA GLY A 40 -14.20 20.52 -26.05
C GLY A 40 -12.92 20.55 -25.22
N LEU A 41 -13.03 20.43 -23.90
CA LEU A 41 -11.87 20.39 -23.00
C LEU A 41 -11.02 19.13 -23.25
N LEU A 42 -11.65 17.96 -23.38
CA LEU A 42 -10.93 16.72 -23.63
C LEU A 42 -10.30 16.67 -25.02
N ASP A 43 -10.94 17.26 -26.04
CA ASP A 43 -10.36 17.33 -27.39
C ASP A 43 -9.12 18.23 -27.43
N LEU A 44 -9.07 19.28 -26.59
CA LEU A 44 -7.89 20.12 -26.45
C LEU A 44 -6.72 19.40 -25.77
N THR A 45 -6.98 18.54 -24.79
CA THR A 45 -5.93 17.91 -23.96
C THR A 45 -5.55 16.49 -24.40
N ARG A 46 -6.41 15.77 -25.13
CA ARG A 46 -6.20 14.35 -25.46
C ARG A 46 -5.11 14.08 -26.49
N GLY A 47 -4.74 15.07 -27.31
CA GLY A 47 -3.90 14.85 -28.48
C GLY A 47 -4.52 13.82 -29.43
N SER A 48 -3.78 12.76 -29.75
CA SER A 48 -4.27 11.63 -30.58
C SER A 48 -5.03 10.56 -29.80
N ASN A 49 -5.07 10.64 -28.46
CA ASN A 49 -5.72 9.62 -27.65
C ASN A 49 -7.25 9.71 -27.72
N PRO A 50 -7.99 8.59 -27.60
CA PRO A 50 -9.41 8.61 -27.31
C PRO A 50 -9.71 9.40 -26.03
N ARG A 51 -10.85 10.10 -25.98
CA ARG A 51 -11.26 10.94 -24.83
C ARG A 51 -11.23 10.19 -23.50
N ALA A 52 -11.67 8.94 -23.48
CA ALA A 52 -11.65 8.10 -22.28
C ALA A 52 -10.23 7.85 -21.76
N GLN A 53 -9.27 7.59 -22.65
CA GLN A 53 -7.87 7.42 -22.25
C GLN A 53 -7.28 8.71 -21.70
N ALA A 54 -7.55 9.85 -22.36
CA ALA A 54 -7.09 11.14 -21.88
C ALA A 54 -7.65 11.49 -20.50
N ALA A 55 -8.95 11.29 -20.26
CA ALA A 55 -9.55 11.49 -18.95
C ALA A 55 -8.90 10.60 -17.87
N PHE A 56 -8.55 9.36 -18.20
CA PHE A 56 -7.83 8.45 -17.30
C PHE A 56 -6.38 8.87 -17.03
N ILE A 57 -5.66 9.41 -18.02
CA ILE A 57 -4.28 9.87 -17.87
C ILE A 57 -4.20 11.05 -16.89
N TYR A 58 -5.21 11.93 -16.88
CA TYR A 58 -5.25 13.09 -15.98
C TYR A 58 -5.83 12.79 -14.60
N ALA A 59 -6.58 11.70 -14.44
CA ALA A 59 -7.22 11.34 -13.17
C ALA A 59 -6.22 11.24 -11.99
N PRO A 60 -5.02 10.61 -12.12
CA PRO A 60 -4.02 10.61 -11.07
C PRO A 60 -3.56 12.02 -10.67
N GLY A 61 -3.37 12.92 -11.63
CA GLY A 61 -2.95 14.30 -11.37
C GLY A 61 -3.98 15.07 -10.53
N VAL A 62 -5.27 14.91 -10.85
CA VAL A 62 -6.37 15.50 -10.08
C VAL A 62 -6.38 14.97 -8.64
N VAL A 63 -6.21 13.66 -8.48
CA VAL A 63 -6.17 13.01 -7.15
C VAL A 63 -4.95 13.47 -6.36
N LEU A 64 -3.78 13.60 -6.99
CA LEU A 64 -2.55 14.04 -6.34
C LEU A 64 -2.64 15.50 -5.88
N ILE A 65 -3.16 16.40 -6.73
CA ILE A 65 -3.37 17.81 -6.34
C ILE A 65 -4.38 17.89 -5.19
N GLY A 66 -5.52 17.20 -5.30
CA GLY A 66 -6.56 17.20 -4.27
C GLY A 66 -6.06 16.63 -2.93
N SER A 67 -5.44 15.45 -2.97
CA SER A 67 -4.91 14.82 -1.76
C SER A 67 -3.71 15.59 -1.18
N GLY A 68 -2.86 16.20 -2.01
CA GLY A 68 -1.75 17.05 -1.59
C GLY A 68 -2.21 18.32 -0.87
N LEU A 69 -3.23 19.01 -1.40
CA LEU A 69 -3.81 20.19 -0.74
C LEU A 69 -4.44 19.82 0.61
N LEU A 70 -5.14 18.69 0.67
CA LEU A 70 -5.74 18.20 1.92
C LEU A 70 -4.68 17.76 2.94
N ALA A 71 -3.60 17.11 2.49
CA ALA A 71 -2.47 16.75 3.33
C ALA A 71 -1.76 18.00 3.88
N GLN A 72 -1.56 19.02 3.05
CA GLN A 72 -0.99 20.31 3.46
C GLN A 72 -1.84 20.98 4.55
N ARG A 73 -3.17 21.00 4.38
CA ARG A 73 -4.10 21.55 5.38
C ARG A 73 -4.08 20.75 6.67
N ALA A 74 -4.13 19.42 6.59
CA ALA A 74 -4.03 18.57 7.77
C ALA A 74 -2.71 18.76 8.51
N ALA A 75 -1.59 18.93 7.79
CA ALA A 75 -0.28 19.20 8.38
C ALA A 75 -0.23 20.55 9.13
N HIS A 76 -0.85 21.60 8.59
CA HIS A 76 -1.00 22.88 9.29
C HIS A 76 -1.86 22.74 10.56
N GLY A 77 -2.93 21.96 10.49
CA GLY A 77 -3.83 21.68 11.61
C GLY A 77 -3.19 20.92 12.78
N VAL A 78 -2.09 20.17 12.56
CA VAL A 78 -1.42 19.38 13.62
C VAL A 78 -0.99 20.26 14.80
N GLY A 79 -0.36 21.41 14.52
CA GLY A 79 0.11 22.33 15.57
C GLY A 79 -1.04 22.99 16.32
N ALA A 80 -2.04 23.49 15.58
CA ALA A 80 -3.22 24.14 16.14
C ALA A 80 -4.07 23.17 16.98
N ALA A 81 -4.31 21.95 16.49
CA ALA A 81 -5.04 20.91 17.23
C ALA A 81 -4.33 20.52 18.54
N ALA A 82 -3.00 20.42 18.51
CA ALA A 82 -2.21 20.15 19.71
C ALA A 82 -2.29 21.27 20.76
N ALA A 83 -2.52 22.51 20.33
CA ALA A 83 -2.78 23.65 21.20
C ALA A 83 -4.24 23.73 21.69
N GLY A 84 -5.11 22.80 21.29
CA GLY A 84 -6.52 22.75 21.67
C GLY A 84 -7.44 23.60 20.79
N ASP A 85 -6.96 24.12 19.67
CA ASP A 85 -7.78 24.90 18.74
C ASP A 85 -8.73 24.00 17.93
N VAL A 86 -10.02 24.29 17.99
CA VAL A 86 -11.09 23.59 17.25
C VAL A 86 -10.85 23.66 15.75
N VAL A 87 -10.33 24.78 15.23
CA VAL A 87 -10.04 24.91 13.78
C VAL A 87 -8.96 23.92 13.37
N GLY A 88 -7.92 23.73 14.19
CA GLY A 88 -6.89 22.71 13.95
C GLY A 88 -7.46 21.30 13.88
N TRP A 89 -8.40 20.95 14.76
CA TRP A 89 -9.09 19.66 14.72
C TRP A 89 -9.93 19.47 13.45
N LEU A 90 -10.60 20.53 12.97
CA LEU A 90 -11.34 20.51 11.72
C LEU A 90 -10.41 20.33 10.51
N GLU A 91 -9.28 21.06 10.45
CA GLU A 91 -8.28 20.91 9.39
C GLU A 91 -7.67 19.49 9.37
N LEU A 92 -7.41 18.91 10.54
CA LEU A 92 -6.91 17.55 10.69
C LEU A 92 -7.93 16.49 10.23
N GLY A 93 -9.22 16.71 10.50
CA GLY A 93 -10.31 15.83 10.11
C GLY A 93 -10.73 15.95 8.64
N LEU A 94 -10.34 17.04 7.96
CA LEU A 94 -10.79 17.37 6.61
C LEU A 94 -10.52 16.25 5.59
N PRO A 95 -9.33 15.62 5.51
CA PRO A 95 -9.10 14.52 4.57
C PRO A 95 -10.06 13.35 4.81
N PHE A 96 -10.32 12.98 6.08
CA PHE A 96 -11.25 11.89 6.38
C PHE A 96 -12.69 12.24 5.96
N GLY A 97 -13.11 13.49 6.18
CA GLY A 97 -14.40 13.99 5.71
C GLY A 97 -14.52 13.86 4.19
N VAL A 98 -13.51 14.31 3.44
CA VAL A 98 -13.49 14.16 1.97
C VAL A 98 -13.48 12.70 1.55
N ALA A 99 -12.69 11.84 2.21
CA ALA A 99 -12.66 10.41 1.92
C ALA A 99 -14.04 9.76 2.13
N ALA A 100 -14.72 10.10 3.23
CA ALA A 100 -16.07 9.63 3.52
C ALA A 100 -17.10 10.14 2.48
N LEU A 101 -16.99 11.40 2.04
CA LEU A 101 -17.83 11.94 0.97
C LEU A 101 -17.60 11.23 -0.37
N CYS A 102 -16.35 10.85 -0.68
CA CYS A 102 -16.04 10.02 -1.85
C CYS A 102 -16.68 8.63 -1.79
N LEU A 103 -16.92 8.07 -0.59
CA LEU A 103 -17.60 6.77 -0.46
C LEU A 103 -19.08 6.84 -0.87
N LEU A 104 -19.73 8.01 -0.81
CA LEU A 104 -21.16 8.16 -1.12
C LEU A 104 -21.51 7.78 -2.58
N PRO A 105 -20.85 8.34 -3.63
CA PRO A 105 -21.14 7.97 -5.01
C PRO A 105 -20.52 6.64 -5.43
N LEU A 106 -19.53 6.13 -4.70
CA LEU A 106 -18.68 5.03 -5.14
C LEU A 106 -19.46 3.75 -5.50
N PRO A 107 -20.44 3.26 -4.71
CA PRO A 107 -21.19 2.05 -5.07
C PRO A 107 -22.03 2.20 -6.34
N ARG A 108 -22.53 3.41 -6.63
CA ARG A 108 -23.28 3.69 -7.85
C ARG A 108 -22.33 3.75 -9.04
N LEU A 109 -21.25 4.52 -8.92
CA LEU A 109 -20.23 4.67 -9.96
C LEU A 109 -19.58 3.33 -10.30
N ALA A 110 -19.23 2.51 -9.30
CA ALA A 110 -18.66 1.20 -9.51
C ALA A 110 -19.61 0.31 -10.31
N ARG A 111 -20.90 0.28 -9.99
CA ARG A 111 -21.87 -0.51 -10.76
C ARG A 111 -22.02 -0.06 -12.22
N SER A 112 -22.02 1.25 -12.47
CA SER A 112 -22.21 1.77 -13.83
C SER A 112 -20.94 1.83 -14.68
N GLN A 113 -19.78 2.09 -14.07
CA GLN A 113 -18.56 2.46 -14.80
C GLN A 113 -17.40 1.48 -14.64
N TRP A 114 -17.45 0.53 -13.69
CA TRP A 114 -16.31 -0.34 -13.41
C TRP A 114 -15.85 -1.13 -14.63
N PHE A 115 -16.77 -1.78 -15.33
CA PHE A 115 -16.43 -2.59 -16.50
C PHE A 115 -15.78 -1.76 -17.62
N ARG A 116 -16.31 -0.56 -17.87
CA ARG A 116 -15.77 0.36 -18.88
C ARG A 116 -14.42 0.92 -18.47
N GLY A 117 -14.30 1.38 -17.22
CA GLY A 117 -13.03 1.86 -16.67
C GLY A 117 -11.95 0.79 -16.70
N ALA A 118 -12.28 -0.45 -16.34
CA ALA A 118 -11.36 -1.57 -16.42
C ALA A 118 -10.90 -1.85 -17.87
N ALA A 119 -11.79 -1.74 -18.86
CA ALA A 119 -11.44 -1.88 -20.26
C ALA A 119 -10.51 -0.76 -20.76
N VAL A 120 -10.78 0.50 -20.36
CA VAL A 120 -9.91 1.64 -20.70
C VAL A 120 -8.53 1.48 -20.08
N VAL A 121 -8.44 1.10 -18.81
CA VAL A 121 -7.15 0.83 -18.14
C VAL A 121 -6.42 -0.32 -18.83
N ALA A 122 -7.11 -1.41 -19.16
CA ALA A 122 -6.51 -2.54 -19.85
C ALA A 122 -5.98 -2.15 -21.25
N ASP A 123 -6.68 -1.28 -21.98
CA ASP A 123 -6.23 -0.77 -23.29
C ASP A 123 -5.05 0.20 -23.15
N ILE A 124 -5.05 1.08 -22.13
CA ILE A 124 -3.88 1.94 -21.81
C ILE A 124 -2.68 1.06 -21.47
N ASP A 125 -2.84 0.09 -20.58
CA ASP A 125 -1.78 -0.83 -20.17
C ASP A 125 -1.28 -1.65 -21.36
N ALA A 126 -2.18 -2.16 -22.21
CA ALA A 126 -1.82 -2.92 -23.41
C ALA A 126 -1.09 -2.09 -24.47
N ARG A 127 -1.51 -0.85 -24.71
CA ARG A 127 -0.83 0.08 -25.64
C ARG A 127 0.52 0.53 -25.11
N TYR A 128 0.60 0.86 -23.83
CA TYR A 128 1.85 1.23 -23.18
C TYR A 128 2.84 0.06 -23.19
N ALA A 129 2.37 -1.15 -22.87
CA ALA A 129 3.11 -2.40 -23.01
C ALA A 129 3.62 -2.67 -24.43
N ALA A 130 2.79 -2.43 -25.45
CA ALA A 130 3.15 -2.66 -26.84
C ALA A 130 4.16 -1.63 -27.39
N LEU A 131 4.22 -0.42 -26.81
CA LEU A 131 5.08 0.66 -27.28
C LEU A 131 6.46 0.69 -26.60
N LEU A 132 6.59 0.16 -25.38
CA LEU A 132 7.82 0.25 -24.60
C LEU A 132 8.77 -0.93 -24.80
N ASP A 133 8.27 -2.15 -24.61
CA ASP A 133 8.95 -3.43 -24.87
C ASP A 133 7.98 -4.55 -24.42
N PRO A 134 7.65 -5.55 -25.26
CA PRO A 134 6.84 -6.69 -24.84
C PRO A 134 7.40 -7.43 -23.60
N GLU A 135 8.71 -7.34 -23.33
CA GLU A 135 9.27 -7.84 -22.08
C GLU A 135 8.92 -6.97 -20.86
N GLU A 136 8.90 -5.64 -21.01
CA GLU A 136 8.63 -4.68 -19.94
C GLU A 136 7.16 -4.71 -19.47
N ALA A 137 6.24 -5.04 -20.38
CA ALA A 137 4.84 -5.34 -20.07
C ALA A 137 4.66 -6.49 -19.05
N SER A 138 5.62 -7.40 -18.99
CA SER A 138 5.60 -8.57 -18.11
C SER A 138 6.31 -8.32 -16.77
N ARG A 139 6.98 -7.16 -16.64
CA ARG A 139 7.78 -6.79 -15.48
C ARG A 139 6.88 -6.28 -14.37
N VAL A 140 7.22 -6.68 -13.16
CA VAL A 140 6.44 -6.40 -11.95
C VAL A 140 7.41 -6.00 -10.86
N TYR A 141 6.97 -5.15 -9.91
CA TYR A 141 7.79 -4.75 -8.78
C TYR A 141 8.50 -5.96 -8.15
N LEU A 142 9.84 -5.90 -8.12
CA LEU A 142 10.78 -6.93 -7.61
C LEU A 142 10.96 -8.20 -8.45
N ASP A 143 10.47 -8.23 -9.70
CA ASP A 143 10.69 -9.36 -10.61
C ASP A 143 12.17 -9.71 -10.82
N TRP A 144 13.05 -8.70 -10.83
CA TRP A 144 14.49 -8.84 -10.97
C TRP A 144 15.12 -9.71 -9.88
N ILE A 145 14.47 -9.88 -8.72
CA ILE A 145 14.99 -10.71 -7.63
C ILE A 145 14.93 -12.20 -7.99
N VAL A 146 14.00 -12.59 -8.87
CA VAL A 146 13.79 -13.99 -9.27
C VAL A 146 15.06 -14.61 -9.87
N ARG A 147 15.92 -13.81 -10.53
CA ARG A 147 17.20 -14.27 -11.10
C ARG A 147 18.22 -14.73 -10.05
N PHE A 148 18.03 -14.35 -8.79
CA PHE A 148 18.88 -14.73 -7.67
C PHE A 148 18.30 -15.88 -6.84
N LEU A 149 17.11 -16.35 -7.16
CA LEU A 149 16.47 -17.46 -6.46
C LEU A 149 16.82 -18.80 -7.12
N PRO A 150 16.92 -19.89 -6.33
CA PRO A 150 16.97 -21.24 -6.89
C PRO A 150 15.82 -21.49 -7.85
N ALA A 151 16.06 -22.23 -8.94
CA ALA A 151 15.07 -22.51 -9.98
C ALA A 151 13.75 -23.10 -9.43
N SER A 152 13.84 -23.88 -8.34
CA SER A 152 12.69 -24.46 -7.64
C SER A 152 11.79 -23.42 -6.96
N LEU A 153 12.34 -22.28 -6.53
CA LEU A 153 11.60 -21.17 -5.91
C LEU A 153 11.18 -20.12 -6.93
N ALA A 154 12.05 -19.86 -7.92
CA ALA A 154 11.92 -18.79 -8.89
C ALA A 154 10.54 -18.76 -9.58
N ARG A 155 10.02 -19.93 -10.00
CA ARG A 155 8.70 -20.03 -10.66
C ARG A 155 7.56 -19.61 -9.73
N HIS A 156 7.57 -20.08 -8.48
CA HIS A 156 6.54 -19.76 -7.50
C HIS A 156 6.64 -18.29 -7.04
N ALA A 157 7.86 -17.77 -6.85
CA ALA A 157 8.09 -16.39 -6.46
C ALA A 157 7.62 -15.42 -7.56
N LEU A 158 7.95 -15.71 -8.82
CA LEU A 158 7.48 -14.91 -9.95
C LEU A 158 5.96 -14.91 -10.07
N ASN A 159 5.32 -16.05 -9.79
CA ASN A 159 3.86 -16.12 -9.76
C ASN A 159 3.27 -15.25 -8.65
N ASP A 160 3.76 -15.37 -7.41
CA ASP A 160 3.30 -14.58 -6.27
C ASP A 160 3.55 -13.08 -6.48
N LEU A 161 4.70 -12.70 -7.06
CA LEU A 161 5.00 -11.30 -7.42
C LEU A 161 4.00 -10.76 -8.45
N ARG A 162 3.79 -11.47 -9.55
CA ARG A 162 2.88 -11.04 -10.63
C ARG A 162 1.43 -11.02 -10.18
N HIS A 163 0.99 -12.08 -9.52
CA HIS A 163 -0.38 -12.19 -9.05
C HIS A 163 -0.66 -11.19 -7.92
N GLY A 164 0.25 -11.07 -6.95
CA GLY A 164 0.10 -10.14 -5.84
C GLY A 164 0.17 -8.69 -6.23
N TRP A 165 1.02 -8.32 -7.20
CA TRP A 165 1.00 -6.95 -7.72
C TRP A 165 -0.31 -6.60 -8.42
N ARG A 166 -0.96 -7.56 -9.09
CA ARG A 166 -2.24 -7.31 -9.77
C ARG A 166 -3.41 -7.24 -8.78
N MET A 167 -3.47 -8.17 -7.82
CA MET A 167 -4.60 -8.28 -6.90
C MET A 167 -4.47 -7.41 -5.65
N ARG A 168 -3.24 -7.13 -5.22
CA ARG A 168 -2.92 -6.56 -3.90
C ARG A 168 -1.98 -5.37 -3.98
N ARG A 169 -1.90 -4.69 -5.13
CA ARG A 169 -1.11 -3.47 -5.34
C ARG A 169 -1.26 -2.48 -4.19
N THR A 170 -2.50 -2.22 -3.77
CA THR A 170 -2.79 -1.28 -2.69
C THR A 170 -2.10 -1.61 -1.37
N LEU A 171 -2.05 -2.90 -0.97
CA LEU A 171 -1.40 -3.31 0.27
C LEU A 171 0.13 -3.29 0.12
N ILE A 172 0.66 -3.64 -1.06
CA ILE A 172 2.10 -3.54 -1.36
C ILE A 172 2.56 -2.08 -1.35
N THR A 173 1.79 -1.17 -1.97
CA THR A 173 2.02 0.28 -1.87
C THR A 173 1.84 0.79 -0.44
N GLY A 174 0.91 0.20 0.32
CA GLY A 174 0.73 0.47 1.75
C GLY A 174 2.00 0.19 2.57
N ALA A 175 2.81 -0.80 2.20
CA ALA A 175 4.10 -1.06 2.84
C ALA A 175 5.05 0.15 2.75
N TRP A 176 5.07 0.83 1.60
CA TRP A 176 5.85 2.05 1.42
C TRP A 176 5.33 3.21 2.25
N LEU A 177 4.00 3.36 2.38
CA LEU A 177 3.43 4.35 3.28
C LEU A 177 3.86 4.08 4.72
N VAL A 178 3.79 2.83 5.19
CA VAL A 178 4.27 2.47 6.52
C VAL A 178 5.77 2.74 6.65
N ALA A 179 6.58 2.46 5.63
CA ALA A 179 8.00 2.80 5.63
C ALA A 179 8.23 4.31 5.80
N ILE A 180 7.46 5.16 5.11
CA ILE A 180 7.51 6.61 5.27
C ILE A 180 7.07 7.04 6.67
N LEU A 181 6.02 6.42 7.23
CA LEU A 181 5.58 6.69 8.59
C LEU A 181 6.64 6.30 9.62
N ALA A 182 7.25 5.13 9.46
CA ALA A 182 8.34 4.65 10.30
C ALA A 182 9.57 5.56 10.20
N PHE A 183 9.92 5.97 8.97
CA PHE A 183 10.97 6.95 8.72
C PHE A 183 10.66 8.27 9.45
N ALA A 184 9.48 8.84 9.26
CA ALA A 184 9.08 10.09 9.90
C ALA A 184 9.05 9.98 11.44
N ALA A 185 8.66 8.82 11.97
CA ALA A 185 8.68 8.56 13.41
C ALA A 185 10.10 8.45 13.98
N GLY A 186 11.03 7.89 13.21
CA GLY A 186 12.45 7.78 13.56
C GLY A 186 13.24 9.07 13.30
N TRP A 187 12.76 9.94 12.41
CA TRP A 187 13.39 11.21 12.06
C TRP A 187 13.07 12.29 13.10
N THR A 188 13.58 12.10 14.31
CA THR A 188 13.36 13.03 15.42
C THR A 188 14.56 13.02 16.35
N GLU A 189 14.85 14.16 16.96
CA GLU A 189 15.90 14.25 17.98
C GLU A 189 15.46 13.69 19.34
N THR A 190 14.15 13.43 19.53
CA THR A 190 13.62 12.93 20.80
C THR A 190 14.09 11.50 21.08
N ALA A 191 14.41 11.20 22.35
CA ALA A 191 14.83 9.86 22.78
C ALA A 191 13.79 8.75 22.46
N ALA A 192 12.52 9.10 22.32
CA ALA A 192 11.45 8.17 21.96
C ALA A 192 11.37 7.85 20.45
N GLY A 193 12.18 8.48 19.60
CA GLY A 193 12.16 8.30 18.14
C GLY A 193 12.34 6.85 17.69
N PRO A 194 13.43 6.16 18.11
CA PRO A 194 13.68 4.76 17.76
C PRO A 194 12.52 3.84 18.16
N GLY A 195 12.05 3.94 19.41
CA GLY A 195 10.92 3.15 19.90
C GLY A 195 9.64 3.33 19.05
N ARG A 196 9.30 4.57 18.67
CA ARG A 196 8.15 4.83 17.77
C ARG A 196 8.35 4.26 16.38
N ALA A 197 9.56 4.38 15.82
CA ALA A 197 9.88 3.80 14.53
C ALA A 197 9.68 2.28 14.55
N ALA A 198 10.20 1.58 15.54
CA ALA A 198 9.99 0.13 15.62
C ALA A 198 8.55 -0.30 15.90
N VAL A 199 7.79 0.45 16.69
CA VAL A 199 6.35 0.19 16.86
C VAL A 199 5.67 0.19 15.48
N LEU A 200 5.91 1.21 14.66
CA LEU A 200 5.36 1.27 13.31
C LEU A 200 5.89 0.15 12.41
N VAL A 201 7.18 -0.18 12.53
CA VAL A 201 7.79 -1.28 11.78
C VAL A 201 7.12 -2.60 12.11
N VAL A 202 6.93 -2.91 13.40
CA VAL A 202 6.27 -4.14 13.87
C VAL A 202 4.84 -4.21 13.34
N LEU A 203 4.02 -3.19 13.65
CA LEU A 203 2.60 -3.19 13.28
C LEU A 203 2.42 -3.26 11.76
N GLY A 204 3.19 -2.48 11.01
CA GLY A 204 3.15 -2.47 9.56
C GLY A 204 3.60 -3.76 8.92
N THR A 205 4.62 -4.42 9.48
CA THR A 205 5.10 -5.71 8.98
C THR A 205 4.03 -6.80 9.13
N PHE A 206 3.29 -6.82 10.25
CA PHE A 206 2.15 -7.74 10.42
C PHE A 206 0.98 -7.41 9.48
N ALA A 207 0.70 -6.12 9.27
CA ALA A 207 -0.33 -5.70 8.33
C ALA A 207 0.00 -6.12 6.88
N VAL A 208 1.25 -5.92 6.45
CA VAL A 208 1.71 -6.29 5.09
C VAL A 208 1.79 -7.81 4.92
N ALA A 209 2.18 -8.55 5.95
CA ALA A 209 2.21 -10.01 5.89
C ALA A 209 0.82 -10.64 5.67
N ALA A 210 -0.28 -9.93 5.98
CA ALA A 210 -1.64 -10.38 5.64
C ALA A 210 -1.82 -10.70 4.15
N ASN A 211 -1.01 -10.10 3.26
CA ASN A 211 -0.98 -10.45 1.84
C ASN A 211 -0.73 -11.94 1.61
N GLY A 212 0.05 -12.62 2.46
CA GLY A 212 0.33 -14.06 2.31
C GLY A 212 -0.93 -14.92 2.43
N VAL A 213 -1.83 -14.53 3.33
CA VAL A 213 -3.12 -15.20 3.54
C VAL A 213 -4.08 -14.86 2.40
N LEU A 214 -4.14 -13.58 2.04
CA LEU A 214 -5.03 -13.08 1.00
C LEU A 214 -4.68 -13.61 -0.39
N LEU A 215 -3.39 -13.76 -0.70
CA LEU A 215 -2.93 -14.32 -1.98
C LEU A 215 -3.33 -15.77 -2.15
N ALA A 216 -3.25 -16.56 -1.08
CA ALA A 216 -3.69 -17.96 -1.12
C ALA A 216 -5.19 -18.08 -1.45
N ARG A 217 -6.00 -17.12 -0.99
CA ARG A 217 -7.44 -17.07 -1.25
C ARG A 217 -7.76 -16.67 -2.69
N ASP A 218 -7.05 -15.68 -3.22
CA ASP A 218 -7.33 -15.11 -4.54
C ASP A 218 -6.74 -15.92 -5.70
N GLU A 219 -5.92 -16.94 -5.40
CA GLU A 219 -5.20 -17.70 -6.41
C GLU A 219 -6.16 -18.37 -7.41
N PRO A 220 -6.11 -18.01 -8.70
CA PRO A 220 -6.99 -18.54 -9.72
C PRO A 220 -6.99 -20.08 -9.77
N PRO A 221 -8.15 -20.74 -9.92
CA PRO A 221 -8.21 -22.20 -9.97
C PRO A 221 -7.30 -22.83 -11.03
N PHE A 222 -7.11 -22.16 -12.18
CA PHE A 222 -6.25 -22.67 -13.25
C PHE A 222 -4.77 -22.71 -12.86
N LEU A 223 -4.28 -21.76 -12.05
CA LEU A 223 -2.89 -21.79 -11.59
C LEU A 223 -2.63 -22.97 -10.67
N ARG A 224 -3.62 -23.36 -9.86
CA ARG A 224 -3.53 -24.55 -8.99
C ARG A 224 -3.48 -25.86 -9.79
N MET A 225 -4.03 -25.87 -11.00
CA MET A 225 -4.00 -27.03 -11.90
C MET A 225 -2.72 -27.08 -12.74
N TRP A 226 -2.16 -25.92 -13.10
CA TRP A 226 -1.03 -25.82 -14.03
C TRP A 226 0.34 -25.74 -13.34
N LEU A 227 0.39 -25.27 -12.10
CA LEU A 227 1.59 -25.30 -11.28
C LEU A 227 1.60 -26.59 -10.42
N PRO A 228 2.77 -27.19 -10.17
CA PRO A 228 2.89 -28.26 -9.20
C PRO A 228 2.28 -27.81 -7.87
N PRO A 229 1.64 -28.71 -7.10
CA PRO A 229 1.11 -28.37 -5.79
C PRO A 229 2.20 -27.66 -4.98
N PRO A 230 1.94 -26.47 -4.41
CA PRO A 230 2.95 -25.72 -3.70
C PRO A 230 3.29 -26.46 -2.41
N GLY A 231 4.29 -27.34 -2.49
CA GLY A 231 4.89 -27.97 -1.33
C GLY A 231 5.76 -26.97 -0.57
N ILE A 232 6.84 -27.45 0.03
CA ILE A 232 7.82 -26.60 0.70
C ILE A 232 8.36 -25.47 -0.22
N PRO A 233 8.67 -25.71 -1.51
CA PRO A 233 9.16 -24.65 -2.40
C PRO A 233 8.18 -23.48 -2.57
N GLY A 234 6.89 -23.75 -2.71
CA GLY A 234 5.88 -22.69 -2.84
C GLY A 234 5.74 -21.87 -1.56
N ALA A 235 5.76 -22.53 -0.39
CA ALA A 235 5.73 -21.84 0.90
C ALA A 235 6.96 -20.95 1.13
N LEU A 236 8.16 -21.44 0.79
CA LEU A 236 9.39 -20.67 0.88
C LEU A 236 9.41 -19.49 -0.10
N ALA A 237 8.98 -19.71 -1.34
CA ALA A 237 8.87 -18.64 -2.32
C ALA A 237 7.93 -17.53 -1.84
N ARG A 238 6.78 -17.90 -1.28
CA ARG A 238 5.84 -16.95 -0.68
C ARG A 238 6.46 -16.21 0.50
N ALA A 239 7.17 -16.91 1.37
CA ALA A 239 7.86 -16.30 2.50
C ALA A 239 8.89 -15.25 2.05
N VAL A 240 9.68 -15.56 1.02
CA VAL A 240 10.63 -14.62 0.41
C VAL A 240 9.92 -13.40 -0.15
N VAL A 241 8.84 -13.58 -0.93
CA VAL A 241 8.08 -12.46 -1.51
C VAL A 241 7.51 -11.54 -0.42
N LEU A 242 6.91 -12.12 0.63
CA LEU A 242 6.37 -11.34 1.74
C LEU A 242 7.46 -10.60 2.52
N ALA A 243 8.61 -11.24 2.74
CA ALA A 243 9.75 -10.60 3.38
C ALA A 243 10.26 -9.41 2.56
N LEU A 244 10.32 -9.55 1.23
CA LEU A 244 10.75 -8.48 0.34
C LEU A 244 9.75 -7.32 0.28
N TRP A 245 8.45 -7.59 0.32
CA TRP A 245 7.43 -6.54 0.42
C TRP A 245 7.41 -5.85 1.78
N GLY A 246 7.74 -6.57 2.85
CA GLY A 246 7.87 -6.00 4.20
C GLY A 246 9.19 -5.26 4.45
N ALA A 247 10.26 -5.61 3.74
CA ALA A 247 11.61 -5.06 3.98
C ALA A 247 11.70 -3.52 3.95
N PRO A 248 11.05 -2.79 3.01
CA PRO A 248 11.08 -1.34 3.01
C PRO A 248 10.63 -0.71 4.33
N ILE A 249 9.71 -1.35 5.06
CA ILE A 249 9.19 -0.85 6.33
C ILE A 249 10.32 -0.75 7.36
N GLY A 250 11.02 -1.87 7.60
CA GLY A 250 12.13 -1.93 8.55
C GLY A 250 13.31 -1.06 8.12
N LEU A 251 13.65 -1.08 6.83
CA LEU A 251 14.74 -0.28 6.28
C LEU A 251 14.46 1.23 6.38
N GLY A 252 13.22 1.67 6.13
CA GLY A 252 12.83 3.07 6.23
C GLY A 252 12.96 3.59 7.66
N GLY A 253 12.41 2.86 8.64
CA GLY A 253 12.54 3.23 10.06
C GLY A 253 14.00 3.26 10.53
N ALA A 254 14.77 2.23 10.18
CA ALA A 254 16.17 2.13 10.57
C ALA A 254 17.05 3.21 9.92
N LEU A 255 16.81 3.56 8.65
CA LEU A 255 17.55 4.61 7.96
C LEU A 255 17.35 5.97 8.65
N ALA A 256 16.12 6.31 9.03
CA ALA A 256 15.85 7.56 9.73
C ALA A 256 16.57 7.64 11.08
N VAL A 257 16.54 6.54 11.84
CA VAL A 257 17.22 6.45 13.13
C VAL A 257 18.74 6.45 12.97
N TRP A 258 19.26 5.80 11.93
CA TRP A 258 20.69 5.80 11.64
C TRP A 258 21.21 7.22 11.40
N ILE A 259 20.49 8.00 10.59
CA ILE A 259 20.88 9.38 10.27
C ILE A 259 20.73 10.30 11.49
N SER A 260 19.68 10.15 12.29
CA SER A 260 19.38 11.07 13.40
C SER A 260 20.10 10.72 14.72
N ARG A 261 20.35 9.43 14.97
CA ARG A 261 20.82 8.92 16.28
C ARG A 261 22.03 7.99 16.20
N GLY A 262 22.31 7.43 15.03
CA GLY A 262 23.48 6.59 14.80
C GLY A 262 23.17 5.09 14.72
N PRO A 263 24.20 4.25 14.54
CA PRO A 263 24.05 2.86 14.11
C PRO A 263 23.49 1.92 15.19
N GLY A 264 23.71 2.21 16.48
CA GLY A 264 23.23 1.37 17.59
C GLY A 264 21.71 1.31 17.64
N ASP A 265 21.06 2.47 17.71
CA ASP A 265 19.60 2.59 17.72
C ASP A 265 18.98 2.08 16.41
N ALA A 266 19.66 2.29 15.28
CA ALA A 266 19.20 1.79 13.99
C ALA A 266 19.21 0.26 13.92
N LEU A 267 20.25 -0.38 14.46
CA LEU A 267 20.34 -1.85 14.54
C LEU A 267 19.20 -2.42 15.39
N TRP A 268 18.83 -1.73 16.47
CA TRP A 268 17.69 -2.11 17.28
C TRP A 268 16.37 -2.07 16.48
N VAL A 269 16.14 -1.01 15.67
CA VAL A 269 14.93 -0.92 14.82
C VAL A 269 14.91 -2.03 13.76
N LEU A 270 16.08 -2.34 13.16
CA LEU A 270 16.23 -3.47 12.25
C LEU A 270 15.95 -4.80 12.93
N ALA A 271 16.43 -5.00 14.16
CA ALA A 271 16.19 -6.22 14.92
C ALA A 271 14.70 -6.41 15.22
N ALA A 272 14.00 -5.34 15.60
CA ALA A 272 12.54 -5.35 15.79
C ALA A 272 11.80 -5.71 14.49
N GLY A 273 12.21 -5.13 13.36
CA GLY A 273 11.65 -5.46 12.04
C GLY A 273 11.95 -6.89 11.59
N GLY A 274 13.17 -7.38 11.82
CA GLY A 274 13.58 -8.75 11.54
C GLY A 274 12.78 -9.77 12.35
N LEU A 275 12.57 -9.49 13.64
CA LEU A 275 11.73 -10.32 14.51
C LEU A 275 10.27 -10.29 14.06
N ALA A 276 9.73 -9.12 13.71
CA ALA A 276 8.37 -9.01 13.19
C ALA A 276 8.19 -9.82 11.90
N LEU A 277 9.15 -9.77 10.97
CA LEU A 277 9.14 -10.58 9.75
C LEU A 277 9.22 -12.08 10.07
N ALA A 278 10.11 -12.49 10.98
CA ALA A 278 10.29 -13.87 11.39
C ALA A 278 9.03 -14.48 12.02
N LEU A 279 8.18 -13.66 12.64
CA LEU A 279 6.91 -14.11 13.23
C LEU A 279 5.74 -14.00 12.25
N SER A 280 5.60 -12.87 11.56
CA SER A 280 4.43 -12.59 10.74
C SER A 280 4.41 -13.40 9.44
N VAL A 281 5.57 -13.62 8.81
CA VAL A 281 5.66 -14.34 7.53
C VAL A 281 5.28 -15.81 7.68
N PRO A 282 5.84 -16.60 8.61
CA PRO A 282 5.40 -17.98 8.81
C PRO A 282 3.94 -18.08 9.23
N ALA A 283 3.46 -17.16 10.08
CA ALA A 283 2.05 -17.11 10.48
C ALA A 283 1.13 -16.87 9.28
N ALA A 284 1.47 -15.93 8.40
CA ALA A 284 0.70 -15.65 7.19
C ALA A 284 0.72 -16.81 6.19
N VAL A 285 1.89 -17.40 5.94
CA VAL A 285 2.03 -18.56 5.05
C VAL A 285 1.27 -19.76 5.59
N GLY A 286 1.34 -20.02 6.90
CA GLY A 286 0.60 -21.08 7.58
C GLY A 286 -0.92 -20.86 7.51
N CYS A 287 -1.40 -19.66 7.87
CA CYS A 287 -2.82 -19.33 7.83
C CYS A 287 -3.39 -19.29 6.40
N GLY A 288 -2.57 -18.96 5.39
CA GLY A 288 -2.97 -19.03 3.98
C GLY A 288 -3.39 -20.43 3.53
N ARG A 289 -2.97 -21.49 4.23
CA ARG A 289 -3.42 -22.86 3.95
C ARG A 289 -4.85 -23.14 4.40
N LEU A 290 -5.45 -22.27 5.22
CA LEU A 290 -6.77 -22.46 5.81
C LEU A 290 -7.91 -21.93 4.91
N ALA A 291 -7.71 -21.88 3.59
CA ALA A 291 -8.69 -21.42 2.60
C ALA A 291 -9.40 -20.12 3.05
N GLU A 292 -10.74 -20.12 3.09
CA GLU A 292 -11.55 -18.95 3.45
C GLU A 292 -11.39 -18.51 4.92
N ARG A 293 -10.89 -19.39 5.79
CA ARG A 293 -10.74 -19.13 7.24
C ARG A 293 -9.41 -18.49 7.60
N GLY A 294 -8.44 -18.42 6.68
CA GLY A 294 -7.10 -17.94 6.98
C GLY A 294 -7.07 -16.58 7.66
N MET A 295 -7.87 -15.61 7.19
CA MET A 295 -7.92 -14.27 7.79
C MET A 295 -8.63 -14.23 9.15
N LEU A 296 -9.57 -15.15 9.40
CA LEU A 296 -10.24 -15.27 10.70
C LEU A 296 -9.28 -15.75 11.79
N VAL A 297 -8.23 -16.49 11.42
CA VAL A 297 -7.18 -16.94 12.34
C VAL A 297 -6.03 -15.93 12.38
N TYR A 298 -5.53 -15.50 11.22
CA TYR A 298 -4.40 -14.59 11.12
C TYR A 298 -4.70 -13.22 11.73
N GLY A 299 -5.87 -12.63 11.50
CA GLY A 299 -6.20 -11.28 11.97
C GLY A 299 -6.05 -11.14 13.49
N PRO A 300 -6.76 -11.96 14.31
CA PRO A 300 -6.62 -11.92 15.76
C PRO A 300 -5.21 -12.26 16.24
N LEU A 301 -4.58 -13.31 15.68
CA LEU A 301 -3.23 -13.72 16.05
C LEU A 301 -2.21 -12.61 15.79
N ALA A 302 -2.23 -12.04 14.58
CA ALA A 302 -1.36 -10.94 14.18
C ALA A 302 -1.58 -9.72 15.07
N THR A 303 -2.83 -9.39 15.40
CA THR A 303 -3.13 -8.25 16.27
C THR A 303 -2.53 -8.43 17.66
N VAL A 304 -2.77 -9.58 18.30
CA VAL A 304 -2.26 -9.85 19.66
C VAL A 304 -0.73 -9.85 19.67
N VAL A 305 -0.10 -10.56 18.72
CA VAL A 305 1.36 -10.66 18.67
C VAL A 305 2.01 -9.32 18.31
N ALA A 306 1.46 -8.60 17.33
CA ALA A 306 1.99 -7.31 16.92
C ALA A 306 1.87 -6.26 18.03
N VAL A 307 0.75 -6.23 18.78
CA VAL A 307 0.58 -5.31 19.91
C VAL A 307 1.52 -5.67 21.06
N ALA A 308 1.64 -6.95 21.41
CA ALA A 308 2.56 -7.39 22.46
C ALA A 308 4.02 -7.06 22.11
N LEU A 309 4.42 -7.34 20.87
CA LEU A 309 5.76 -7.03 20.39
C LEU A 309 5.99 -5.51 20.31
N ALA A 310 5.02 -4.74 19.79
CA ALA A 310 5.06 -3.29 19.74
C ALA A 310 5.21 -2.67 21.14
N ALA A 311 4.49 -3.20 22.15
CA ALA A 311 4.62 -2.75 23.53
C ALA A 311 6.02 -3.02 24.10
N ALA A 312 6.57 -4.22 23.85
CA ALA A 312 7.91 -4.59 24.32
C ALA A 312 9.02 -3.75 23.67
N VAL A 313 8.91 -3.47 22.37
CA VAL A 313 9.91 -2.63 21.67
C VAL A 313 9.71 -1.14 21.97
N GLY A 314 8.47 -0.70 22.22
CA GLY A 314 8.19 0.71 22.54
C GLY A 314 8.68 1.15 23.93
N SER A 315 8.95 0.20 24.83
CA SER A 315 9.50 0.46 26.17
C SER A 315 11.04 0.46 26.23
N GLY A 316 11.71 0.06 25.15
CA GLY A 316 13.17 -0.05 25.07
C GLY A 316 13.87 1.21 24.59
#